data_AF-A0A137NRQ7-F1
#
_entry.id   AF-A0A137NRQ7-F1
#
_cell.length_a   1.000
_cell.length_b   1.000
_cell.length_c   1.000
_cell.angle_alpha   90.00
_cell.angle_beta   90.00
_cell.angle_gamma   90.00
#
_symmetry.space_group_name_H-M   'P 1'
#
loop_
_entity.id
_entity.type
_entity.pdbx_description
1 polymer ?
#
loop_
_entity_poly.entity_id
_entity_poly.type
_entity_poly.pdbx_seq_one_letter_code
_entity_poly.pdbx_strand_id
1 'polypeptide(L)'
;MKREADINQDINGLKLIRQQKIKLYMQLALVFFVYNLLFMLSYISMILRFAIGFKRTPVLDGIILSMVLISVCLNPIITVFFQPEVNNEFLFQ
;
A
#
# COMPACT_ATOMS: atom_id res chain seq x y z
N MET A 1 12.28 30.27 -28.32
CA MET A 1 11.10 29.43 -28.63
C MET A 1 11.38 27.93 -28.62
N LYS A 2 11.98 27.29 -29.64
CA LYS A 2 12.25 25.82 -29.59
C LYS A 2 13.13 25.41 -28.41
N ARG A 3 14.23 26.13 -28.19
CA ARG A 3 15.19 25.86 -27.10
C ARG A 3 14.59 26.09 -25.69
N GLU A 4 13.65 27.03 -25.56
CA GLU A 4 12.93 27.25 -24.30
C GLU A 4 11.82 26.21 -24.08
N ALA A 5 11.21 25.70 -25.15
CA ALA A 5 10.26 24.60 -25.08
C ALA A 5 10.94 23.29 -24.65
N ASP A 6 12.13 22.99 -25.19
CA ASP A 6 12.95 21.83 -24.77
C ASP A 6 13.36 21.95 -23.29
N ILE A 7 13.88 23.12 -22.87
CA ILE A 7 14.30 23.35 -21.48
C ILE A 7 13.09 23.29 -20.53
N ASN A 8 11.93 23.84 -20.91
CA ASN A 8 10.71 23.77 -20.08
C ASN A 8 10.10 22.37 -20.02
N GLN A 9 10.19 21.57 -21.10
CA GLN A 9 9.80 20.16 -21.08
C GLN A 9 10.66 19.35 -20.11
N ASP A 10 11.99 19.58 -20.11
CA ASP A 10 12.92 18.91 -19.19
C ASP A 10 12.63 19.24 -17.72
N ILE A 11 12.37 20.52 -17.41
CA ILE A 11 12.04 20.95 -16.05
C ILE A 11 10.71 20.36 -15.58
N ASN A 12 9.72 20.25 -16.47
CA ASN A 12 8.43 19.65 -16.16
C ASN A 12 8.53 18.14 -15.96
N GLY A 13 9.35 17.45 -16.77
CA GLY A 13 9.65 16.02 -16.61
C GLY A 13 10.34 15.73 -15.28
N LEU A 14 11.34 16.53 -14.91
CA LEU A 14 12.03 16.42 -13.62
C LEU A 14 11.09 16.65 -12.43
N LYS A 15 10.14 17.60 -12.53
CA LYS A 15 9.10 17.81 -11.50
C LYS A 15 8.19 16.60 -11.37
N LEU A 16 7.76 16.00 -12.49
CA LEU A 16 6.91 14.81 -12.49
C LEU A 16 7.62 13.61 -11.84
N ILE A 17 8.88 13.36 -12.20
CA ILE A 17 9.69 12.28 -11.59
C ILE A 17 9.83 12.50 -10.07
N ARG A 18 10.05 13.75 -9.64
CA ARG A 18 10.16 14.06 -8.21
C ARG A 18 8.85 13.82 -7.47
N GLN A 19 7.71 14.17 -8.06
CA GLN A 19 6.39 13.92 -7.49
C GLN A 19 6.08 12.42 -7.44
N GLN A 20 6.42 11.65 -8.47
CA GLN A 20 6.29 10.20 -8.48
C GLN A 20 7.13 9.54 -7.37
N LYS A 21 8.37 9.98 -7.16
CA LYS A 21 9.20 9.50 -6.04
C LYS A 21 8.55 9.74 -4.68
N ILE A 22 7.97 10.92 -4.45
CA ILE A 22 7.27 11.23 -3.20
C ILE A 22 6.04 10.33 -3.03
N LYS A 23 5.25 10.12 -4.10
CA LYS A 23 4.12 9.20 -4.07
C LYS A 23 4.55 7.77 -3.72
N LEU A 24 5.69 7.31 -4.24
CA LEU A 24 6.23 5.99 -3.93
C LEU A 24 6.63 5.86 -2.46
N TYR A 25 7.28 6.88 -1.88
CA TYR A 25 7.59 6.90 -0.44
C TYR A 25 6.32 6.90 0.42
N MET A 26 5.30 7.68 0.05
CA MET A 26 4.02 7.68 0.75
C MET A 26 3.30 6.33 0.63
N GLN A 27 3.35 5.70 -0.54
CA GLN A 27 2.80 4.36 -0.78
C GLN A 27 3.45 3.34 0.16
N LEU A 28 4.78 3.33 0.24
CA LEU A 28 5.51 2.40 1.11
C LEU A 28 5.15 2.62 2.59
N ALA A 29 5.09 3.87 3.03
CA ALA A 29 4.68 4.20 4.40
C ALA A 29 3.25 3.72 4.67
N LEU A 30 2.31 3.98 3.76
CA LEU A 30 0.92 3.55 3.89
C LEU A 30 0.80 2.02 4.00
N VAL A 31 1.43 1.28 3.07
CA VAL A 31 1.44 -0.19 3.08
C VAL A 31 2.02 -0.69 4.40
N PHE A 32 3.14 -0.12 4.87
CA PHE A 32 3.74 -0.51 6.15
C PHE A 32 2.77 -0.36 7.33
N PHE A 33 2.07 0.77 7.44
CA PHE A 33 1.10 0.98 8.52
C PHE A 33 -0.11 0.06 8.41
N VAL A 34 -0.69 -0.07 7.21
CA VAL A 34 -1.87 -0.92 6.97
C VAL A 34 -1.58 -2.37 7.32
N TYR A 35 -0.43 -2.90 6.86
CA TYR A 35 -0.02 -4.26 7.17
C TYR A 35 0.22 -4.46 8.66
N ASN A 36 0.93 -3.55 9.32
CA ASN A 36 1.14 -3.67 10.76
C ASN A 36 -0.19 -3.70 11.52
N LEU A 37 -1.13 -2.81 11.19
CA LEU A 37 -2.44 -2.76 11.84
C LEU A 37 -3.26 -4.03 11.61
N LEU A 38 -3.34 -4.52 10.37
CA LEU A 38 -4.14 -5.71 10.04
C LEU A 38 -3.56 -7.00 10.62
N PHE A 39 -2.23 -7.13 10.66
CA PHE A 39 -1.58 -8.33 11.19
C PHE A 39 -1.31 -8.29 12.69
N MET A 40 -1.39 -7.12 13.34
CA MET A 40 -1.16 -6.96 14.77
C MET A 40 -2.01 -7.92 15.61
N LEU A 41 -3.30 -8.05 15.31
CA LEU A 41 -4.22 -8.93 16.04
C LEU A 41 -3.80 -10.41 15.93
N SER A 42 -3.30 -10.81 14.76
CA SER A 42 -2.77 -12.16 14.54
C SER A 42 -1.51 -12.41 15.37
N TYR A 43 -0.58 -11.47 15.40
CA TYR A 43 0.66 -11.57 16.18
C TYR A 43 0.39 -11.60 17.68
N ILE A 44 -0.44 -10.68 18.18
CA ILE A 44 -0.81 -10.62 19.60
C ILE A 44 -1.45 -11.94 20.03
N SER A 45 -2.45 -12.42 19.29
CA SER A 45 -3.12 -13.67 19.64
C SER A 45 -2.22 -14.92 19.52
N MET A 46 -1.18 -14.88 18.67
CA MET A 46 -0.17 -15.94 18.60
C MET A 46 0.75 -15.92 19.83
N ILE A 47 1.20 -14.73 20.25
CA ILE A 47 2.01 -14.54 21.46
C ILE A 47 1.21 -14.97 22.69
N LEU A 48 -0.06 -14.56 22.82
CA LEU A 48 -0.91 -14.96 23.95
C LEU A 48 -1.12 -16.49 24.00
N ARG A 49 -1.26 -17.14 22.84
CA ARG A 49 -1.37 -18.61 22.78
C ARG A 49 -0.12 -19.28 23.35
N PHE A 50 1.06 -18.75 23.04
CA PHE A 50 2.32 -19.30 23.51
C PHE A 50 2.60 -18.96 24.98
N ALA A 51 2.31 -17.73 25.41
CA ALA A 51 2.66 -17.24 26.74
C ALA A 51 1.74 -17.76 27.85
N ILE A 52 0.43 -17.80 27.60
CA ILE A 52 -0.58 -18.11 28.64
C ILE A 52 -1.57 -19.21 28.22
N GLY A 53 -1.34 -19.87 27.09
CA GLY A 53 -2.25 -20.91 26.59
C GLY A 53 -3.60 -20.37 26.10
N PHE A 54 -3.66 -19.09 25.68
CA PHE A 54 -4.88 -18.48 25.18
C PHE A 54 -5.49 -19.30 24.05
N LYS A 55 -6.75 -19.72 24.23
CA LYS A 55 -7.53 -20.40 23.20
C LYS A 55 -8.25 -19.35 22.35
N ARG A 56 -7.90 -19.27 21.07
CA ARG A 56 -8.61 -18.42 20.11
C ARG A 56 -10.05 -18.93 19.97
N THR A 57 -11.00 -18.00 20.00
CA THR A 57 -12.41 -18.31 19.73
C THR A 57 -12.64 -18.37 18.21
N PRO A 58 -13.62 -19.14 17.73
CA PRO A 58 -13.95 -19.19 16.30
C PRO A 58 -14.27 -17.81 15.71
N VAL A 59 -14.89 -16.93 16.50
CA VAL A 59 -15.17 -15.54 16.11
C VAL A 59 -13.87 -14.76 15.88
N LEU A 60 -12.90 -14.87 16.79
CA LEU A 60 -11.62 -14.18 16.67
C LEU A 60 -10.81 -14.70 15.46
N ASP A 61 -10.80 -16.01 15.23
CA ASP A 61 -10.16 -16.59 14.05
C ASP A 61 -10.81 -16.12 12.75
N GLY A 62 -12.15 -16.00 12.71
CA GLY A 62 -12.87 -15.42 11.57
C GLY A 62 -12.49 -13.96 11.30
N ILE A 63 -12.35 -13.15 12.35
CA ILE A 63 -11.91 -11.75 12.23
C ILE A 63 -10.47 -11.69 11.70
N ILE A 64 -9.56 -12.48 12.25
CA ILE A 64 -8.16 -12.52 11.82
C ILE A 64 -8.08 -12.94 10.35
N LEU A 65 -8.80 -13.98 9.94
CA LEU A 65 -8.84 -14.42 8.55
C LEU A 65 -9.37 -13.32 7.61
N SER A 66 -10.42 -12.62 8.04
CA SER A 66 -11.00 -11.51 7.27
C SER A 66 -9.99 -10.36 7.12
N MET A 67 -9.27 -10.00 8.18
CA MET A 67 -8.22 -8.97 8.13
C MET A 67 -7.08 -9.36 7.16
N VAL A 68 -6.68 -10.63 7.15
CA VAL A 68 -5.67 -11.14 6.21
C VAL A 68 -6.18 -11.03 4.77
N LEU A 69 -7.41 -11.45 4.48
CA LEU A 69 -7.99 -11.33 3.14
C LEU A 69 -8.10 -9.87 2.69
N ILE A 70 -8.54 -8.98 3.58
CA ILE A 70 -8.60 -7.54 3.32
C ILE A 70 -7.21 -7.00 2.96
N SER A 71 -6.14 -7.44 3.65
CA SER A 71 -4.77 -6.99 3.35
C SER A 71 -4.34 -7.32 1.92
N VAL A 72 -4.71 -8.51 1.41
CA VAL A 72 -4.41 -8.94 0.03
C VAL A 72 -5.18 -8.08 -0.97
N CYS A 73 -6.44 -7.76 -0.69
CA CYS A 73 -7.27 -6.92 -1.54
C CYS A 73 -6.81 -5.45 -1.57
N LEU A 74 -6.23 -4.94 -0.49
CA LEU A 74 -5.77 -3.55 -0.41
C LEU A 74 -4.53 -3.28 -1.28
N ASN A 75 -3.68 -4.28 -1.52
CA ASN A 75 -2.50 -4.11 -2.36
C ASN A 75 -2.78 -3.54 -3.76
N PRO A 76 -3.60 -4.19 -4.61
CA PRO A 76 -3.90 -3.67 -5.94
C PRO A 76 -4.59 -2.30 -5.87
N ILE A 77 -5.43 -2.06 -4.86
CA ILE A 77 -6.09 -0.75 -4.66
C ILE A 77 -5.03 0.33 -4.42
N ILE A 78 -4.13 0.11 -3.46
CA ILE A 78 -3.06 1.06 -3.14
C ILE A 78 -2.15 1.26 -4.35
N THR A 79 -1.83 0.19 -5.09
CA THR A 79 -1.00 0.26 -6.30
C THR A 79 -1.64 1.16 -7.36
N VAL A 80 -2.91 0.95 -7.71
CA VAL A 80 -3.61 1.80 -8.69
C VAL A 80 -3.67 3.25 -8.25
N PHE A 81 -3.90 3.52 -6.97
CA PHE A 81 -3.99 4.90 -6.46
C PHE A 81 -2.65 5.66 -6.51
N PHE A 82 -1.54 4.99 -6.18
CA PHE A 82 -0.24 5.65 -6.03
C PHE A 82 0.67 5.53 -7.26
N GLN A 83 0.44 4.54 -8.14
CA GLN A 83 1.21 4.31 -9.36
C GLN A 83 0.40 4.79 -10.58
N PRO A 84 0.69 6.00 -11.09
CA PRO A 84 -0.07 6.58 -12.20
C PRO A 84 0.09 5.81 -13.52
N GLU A 85 1.20 5.09 -13.68
CA GLU A 85 1.46 4.21 -14.83
C GLU A 85 0.40 3.11 -14.92
N VAL A 86 0.19 2.39 -13.81
CA VAL A 86 -0.81 1.33 -13.69
C VAL A 86 -2.23 1.90 -13.84
N ASN A 87 -2.52 3.05 -13.22
CA ASN A 87 -3.83 3.68 -13.36
C ASN A 87 -4.18 4.07 -14.80
N ASN A 88 -3.19 4.54 -15.57
CA ASN A 88 -3.39 4.88 -16.97
C ASN A 88 -3.65 3.63 -17.83
N GLU A 89 -3.02 2.49 -17.53
CA GLU A 89 -3.29 1.23 -18.23
C GLU A 89 -4.77 0.80 -18.12
N PHE A 90 -5.42 1.05 -16.97
CA PHE A 90 -6.85 0.77 -16.78
C PHE A 90 -7.80 1.75 -17.49
N LEU A 91 -7.35 2.96 -17.84
CA LEU A 91 -8.17 3.98 -18.50
C LEU A 91 -8.10 3.92 -20.03
N PHE A 92 -7.08 3.26 -20.60
CA PHE A 92 -6.84 3.17 -22.05
C PHE A 92 -7.06 1.75 -22.63
N GLN A 93 -7.71 0.85 -21.88
CA GLN A 93 -8.32 -0.39 -22.40
C GLN A 93 -9.76 -0.15 -22.85
#